data_AF-A0A656JU77-F1
#
_entry.id   AF-A0A656JU77-F1
#
_cell.length_a   1.000
_cell.length_b   1.000
_cell.length_c   1.000
_cell.angle_alpha   90.00
_cell.angle_beta   90.00
_cell.angle_gamma   90.00
#
_symmetry.space_group_name_H-M   'P 1'
#
loop_
_entity.id
_entity.type
_entity.pdbx_description
1 polymer ?
#
loop_
_entity_poly.entity_id
_entity_poly.type
_entity_poly.pdbx_seq_one_letter_code
_entity_poly.pdbx_strand_id
1 'polypeptide(L)'
;VLRLAVAGSVILMIAAGGLFYYASQVAAKKRAANAGTETVVNIHAHNCEPNALTVAAGKNAFRIVNRSERAVEWEILDGVLVIEERENIAPGLSQVINANLAPGDY
;
A
#
# COMPACT_ATOMS: atom_id res chain seq x y z
N VAL A 1 43.62 -5.92 -15.28
CA VAL A 1 42.28 -6.55 -15.33
C VAL A 1 41.43 -6.24 -14.10
N LEU A 2 41.85 -6.58 -12.87
CA LEU A 2 41.02 -6.39 -11.66
C LEU A 2 40.61 -4.93 -11.36
N ARG A 3 41.53 -3.96 -11.50
CA ARG A 3 41.23 -2.53 -11.25
C ARG A 3 40.20 -1.94 -12.21
N LEU A 4 40.21 -2.38 -13.47
CA LEU A 4 39.23 -1.95 -14.48
C LEU A 4 37.85 -2.56 -14.21
N ALA A 5 37.81 -3.82 -13.77
CA ALA A 5 36.57 -4.47 -13.34
C ALA A 5 35.96 -3.74 -12.14
N VAL A 6 36.76 -3.41 -11.12
CA VAL A 6 36.29 -2.67 -9.94
C VAL A 6 35.78 -1.27 -10.31
N ALA A 7 36.51 -0.53 -11.16
CA ALA A 7 36.05 0.77 -11.63
C ALA A 7 34.73 0.67 -12.41
N GLY A 8 34.59 -0.33 -13.28
CA GLY A 8 33.35 -0.62 -14.00
C GLY A 8 32.19 -0.94 -13.04
N SER A 9 32.41 -1.77 -12.01
CA SER A 9 31.40 -2.10 -11.02
C SER A 9 30.94 -0.87 -10.21
N VAL A 10 31.86 0.03 -9.84
CA VAL A 10 31.51 1.26 -9.13
C VAL A 10 30.63 2.17 -10.00
N ILE A 11 31.00 2.35 -11.28
CA ILE A 11 30.19 3.14 -12.22
C ILE A 11 28.80 2.52 -12.38
N LEU A 12 28.71 1.20 -12.49
CA LEU A 12 27.45 0.48 -12.61
C LEU A 12 26.57 0.64 -11.36
N MET A 13 27.16 0.58 -10.16
CA MET A 13 26.43 0.80 -8.91
C MET A 13 25.91 2.23 -8.78
N ILE A 14 26.71 3.24 -9.19
CA ILE A 14 26.26 4.64 -9.17
C ILE A 14 25.10 4.83 -10.16
N ALA A 15 25.22 4.28 -11.38
CA ALA A 15 24.16 4.34 -12.37
C ALA A 15 22.87 3.65 -11.86
N ALA A 16 22.99 2.45 -11.29
CA ALA A 16 21.87 1.71 -10.70
C ALA A 16 21.22 2.49 -9.55
N GLY A 17 22.03 3.09 -8.67
CA GLY A 17 21.53 3.95 -7.58
C GLY A 17 20.78 5.18 -8.10
N GLY A 18 21.29 5.83 -9.14
CA GLY A 18 20.64 6.96 -9.81
C GLY A 18 19.30 6.57 -10.45
N LEU A 19 19.26 5.45 -11.18
CA LEU A 19 18.01 4.93 -11.77
C LEU A 19 17.00 4.54 -10.69
N PHE A 20 17.45 3.84 -9.64
CA PHE A 20 16.59 3.44 -8.53
C PHE A 20 15.99 4.67 -7.83
N TYR A 21 16.80 5.67 -7.50
CA TYR A 21 16.33 6.91 -6.88
C TYR A 21 15.29 7.62 -7.75
N TYR A 22 15.55 7.74 -9.05
CA TYR A 22 14.59 8.31 -10.00
C TYR A 22 13.28 7.52 -10.02
N ALA A 23 13.35 6.19 -10.11
CA ALA A 23 12.18 5.33 -10.09
C ALA A 23 11.39 5.45 -8.77
N SER A 24 12.08 5.53 -7.62
CA SER A 24 11.46 5.76 -6.32
C SER A 24 10.68 7.07 -6.29
N GLN A 25 11.26 8.16 -6.80
CA GLN A 25 10.59 9.46 -6.87
C GLN A 25 9.34 9.45 -7.76
N VAL A 26 9.41 8.79 -8.93
CA VAL A 26 8.25 8.62 -9.81
C VAL A 26 7.14 7.82 -9.13
N ALA A 27 7.49 6.74 -8.43
CA ALA A 27 6.53 5.93 -7.69
C ALA A 27 5.90 6.70 -6.52
N ALA A 28 6.67 7.53 -5.81
CA ALA A 28 6.17 8.40 -4.75
C ALA A 28 5.17 9.44 -5.29
N LYS A 29 5.49 10.09 -6.42
CA LYS A 29 4.58 11.05 -7.07
C LYS A 29 3.27 10.40 -7.50
N LYS A 30 3.30 9.20 -8.08
CA LYS A 30 2.08 8.46 -8.45
C LYS A 30 1.21 8.12 -7.23
N ARG A 31 1.83 7.70 -6.12
CA ARG A 31 1.10 7.46 -4.86
C ARG A 31 0.46 8.74 -4.32
N ALA A 32 1.20 9.86 -4.35
CA ALA A 32 0.67 11.16 -3.90
C ALA A 32 -0.49 11.65 -4.76
N ALA A 33 -0.46 11.42 -6.07
CA ALA A 33 -1.57 11.78 -6.97
C ALA A 33 -2.87 11.02 -6.66
N ASN A 34 -2.78 9.79 -6.13
CA ASN A 34 -3.94 8.97 -5.76
C ASN A 34 -4.38 9.18 -4.30
N ALA A 35 -3.57 9.84 -3.47
CA ALA A 35 -3.80 9.97 -2.03
C ALA A 35 -5.03 10.82 -1.62
N GLY A 36 -5.78 11.37 -2.58
CA GLY A 36 -6.99 12.16 -2.33
C GLY A 36 -8.31 11.47 -2.66
N THR A 37 -8.29 10.27 -3.26
CA THR A 37 -9.50 9.52 -3.65
C THR A 37 -9.69 8.24 -2.86
N GLU A 38 -8.85 8.02 -1.85
CA GLU A 38 -8.86 6.80 -1.04
C GLU A 38 -9.69 7.02 0.23
N THR A 39 -10.52 6.04 0.58
CA THR A 39 -11.18 6.00 1.88
C THR A 39 -10.20 5.51 2.93
N VAL A 40 -9.89 6.36 3.91
CA VAL A 40 -8.94 6.03 4.97
C VAL A 40 -9.63 5.23 6.06
N VAL A 41 -9.01 4.12 6.47
CA VAL A 41 -9.43 3.29 7.59
C VAL A 41 -8.28 3.19 8.58
N ASN A 42 -8.44 3.74 9.77
CA ASN A 42 -7.46 3.63 10.85
C ASN A 42 -7.79 2.40 11.69
N ILE A 43 -6.83 1.50 11.88
CA ILE A 43 -6.98 0.32 12.72
C ILE A 43 -6.33 0.59 14.07
N HIS A 44 -7.13 0.63 15.13
CA HIS A 44 -6.67 0.71 16.51
C HIS A 44 -6.66 -0.69 17.14
N ALA A 45 -6.25 -0.78 18.40
CA ALA A 45 -6.15 -2.06 19.10
C ALA A 45 -7.47 -2.85 19.18
N HIS A 46 -8.62 -2.15 19.23
CA HIS A 46 -9.92 -2.77 19.47
C HIS A 46 -11.03 -2.30 18.51
N ASN A 47 -10.73 -1.37 17.61
CA ASN A 47 -11.72 -0.83 16.68
C ASN A 47 -11.05 -0.29 15.41
N CYS A 48 -11.85 -0.18 14.36
CA CYS A 48 -11.51 0.59 13.16
C CYS A 48 -12.20 1.96 13.21
N GLU A 49 -11.57 2.97 12.61
CA GLU A 49 -12.15 4.29 12.40
C GLU A 49 -12.05 4.67 10.90
N PRO A 50 -13.20 4.74 10.19
CA PRO A 50 -14.54 4.41 10.67
C PRO A 50 -14.72 2.89 10.87
N ASN A 51 -15.68 2.51 11.72
CA ASN A 51 -16.04 1.10 11.95
C ASN A 51 -17.08 0.57 10.94
N ALA A 52 -17.69 1.45 10.16
CA ALA A 52 -18.61 1.13 9.08
C ALA A 52 -18.32 2.05 7.88
N LEU A 53 -18.40 1.50 6.67
CA LEU A 53 -18.05 2.18 5.44
C LEU A 53 -19.24 2.11 4.48
N THR A 54 -19.56 3.22 3.82
CA THR A 54 -20.47 3.24 2.67
C THR A 54 -19.76 3.90 1.51
N VAL A 55 -19.61 3.15 0.42
CA VAL A 55 -18.92 3.61 -0.80
C VAL A 55 -19.80 3.33 -2.01
N ALA A 56 -19.53 4.01 -3.13
CA ALA A 56 -20.24 3.74 -4.37
C ALA A 56 -19.84 2.36 -4.93
N ALA A 57 -20.77 1.70 -5.63
CA ALA A 57 -20.42 0.48 -6.37
C ALA A 57 -19.38 0.79 -7.47
N GLY A 58 -18.52 -0.19 -7.76
CA GLY A 58 -17.43 -0.09 -8.72
C GLY A 58 -16.06 0.02 -8.03
N LYS A 59 -15.16 0.78 -8.67
CA LYS A 59 -13.76 0.89 -8.23
C LYS A 59 -13.64 1.79 -7.02
N ASN A 60 -13.15 1.23 -5.92
CA ASN A 60 -12.84 1.94 -4.70
C ASN A 60 -11.39 1.69 -4.30
N ALA A 61 -10.78 2.69 -3.68
CA ALA A 61 -9.45 2.58 -3.10
C ALA A 61 -9.55 2.85 -1.59
N PHE A 62 -8.93 2.00 -0.80
CA PHE A 62 -8.91 2.10 0.66
C PHE A 62 -7.46 2.25 1.13
N ARG A 63 -7.22 3.21 2.02
CA ARG A 63 -5.95 3.34 2.71
C ARG A 63 -6.09 2.81 4.13
N ILE A 64 -5.53 1.63 4.36
CA ILE A 64 -5.54 0.99 5.66
C ILE A 64 -4.32 1.46 6.43
N VAL A 65 -4.53 2.15 7.55
CA VAL A 65 -3.47 2.71 8.40
C VAL A 65 -3.47 1.98 9.73
N ASN A 66 -2.38 1.27 10.03
CA ASN A 66 -2.26 0.61 11.32
C ASN A 66 -1.80 1.60 12.39
N ARG A 67 -2.72 1.94 13.30
CA ARG A 67 -2.50 2.78 14.49
C ARG A 67 -2.40 1.97 15.77
N SER A 68 -2.29 0.64 15.66
CA SER A 68 -2.14 -0.29 16.78
C SER A 68 -0.67 -0.69 16.99
N GLU A 69 -0.42 -1.42 18.07
CA GLU A 69 0.93 -1.87 18.49
C GLU A 69 1.31 -3.26 17.94
N ARG A 70 0.48 -3.87 17.09
CA ARG A 70 0.75 -5.20 16.50
C ARG A 70 0.59 -5.18 14.98
N ALA A 71 1.18 -6.15 14.29
CA ALA A 71 0.85 -6.37 12.88
C ALA A 71 -0.62 -6.78 12.75
N VAL A 72 -1.30 -6.24 11.74
CA VAL A 72 -2.73 -6.49 11.49
C VAL A 72 -2.96 -6.89 10.03
N GLU A 73 -4.11 -7.50 9.80
CA GLU A 73 -4.68 -7.74 8.48
C GLU A 73 -5.98 -6.95 8.33
N TRP A 74 -6.34 -6.65 7.09
CA TRP A 74 -7.63 -6.07 6.74
C TRP A 74 -8.13 -6.66 5.42
N GLU A 75 -9.39 -7.06 5.42
CA GLU A 75 -10.01 -7.86 4.37
C GLU A 75 -11.40 -7.29 4.03
N ILE A 76 -11.80 -7.47 2.77
CA ILE A 76 -13.18 -7.28 2.33
C ILE A 76 -13.74 -8.68 2.04
N LEU A 77 -14.78 -9.07 2.75
CA LEU A 77 -15.38 -10.40 2.65
C LEU A 77 -16.74 -10.34 1.96
N ASP A 78 -17.11 -11.38 1.23
CA ASP A 78 -18.48 -11.65 0.78
C ASP A 78 -18.86 -13.04 1.31
N GLY A 79 -19.48 -13.06 2.48
CA GLY A 79 -19.68 -14.28 3.27
C GLY A 79 -18.34 -14.90 3.72
N VAL A 80 -17.90 -15.96 3.01
CA VAL A 80 -16.62 -16.65 3.28
C VAL A 80 -15.57 -16.35 2.22
N LEU A 81 -15.91 -15.59 1.18
CA LEU A 81 -15.02 -15.27 0.08
C LEU A 81 -14.22 -14.00 0.41
N VAL A 82 -12.89 -14.09 0.30
CA VAL A 82 -12.02 -12.91 0.36
C VAL A 82 -12.04 -12.22 -1.01
N ILE A 83 -12.58 -11.01 -1.06
CA ILE A 83 -12.61 -10.19 -2.27
C ILE A 83 -11.26 -9.51 -2.48
N GLU A 84 -10.73 -8.90 -1.42
CA GLU A 84 -9.41 -8.26 -1.38
C GLU A 84 -8.87 -8.28 0.06
N GLU A 85 -7.56 -8.40 0.20
CA GLU A 85 -6.89 -8.49 1.51
C GLU A 85 -5.52 -7.80 1.52
N ARG A 86 -5.08 -7.33 2.69
CA ARG A 86 -3.67 -7.08 2.98
C ARG A 86 -3.33 -7.54 4.39
N GLU A 87 -2.38 -8.47 4.45
CA GLU A 87 -1.84 -9.00 5.70
C GLU A 87 -0.58 -8.23 6.15
N ASN A 88 -0.14 -8.48 7.38
CA ASN A 88 1.15 -8.06 7.92
C ASN A 88 1.40 -6.54 7.83
N ILE A 89 0.35 -5.73 7.98
CA ILE A 89 0.46 -4.28 8.07
C ILE A 89 1.08 -3.96 9.43
N ALA A 90 2.40 -3.72 9.47
CA ALA A 90 3.11 -3.45 10.71
C ALA A 90 2.66 -2.14 11.38
N PRO A 91 2.88 -1.98 12.70
CA PRO A 91 2.57 -0.75 13.43
C PRO A 91 3.11 0.51 12.75
N GLY A 92 2.26 1.54 12.60
CA GLY A 92 2.62 2.82 11.99
C GLY A 92 2.69 2.82 10.46
N LEU A 93 2.52 1.68 9.79
CA LEU A 93 2.49 1.59 8.33
C LEU A 93 1.08 1.78 7.77
N SER A 94 1.02 2.10 6.48
CA SER A 94 -0.23 2.07 5.72
C SER A 94 -0.09 1.30 4.42
N GLN A 95 -1.17 0.65 4.01
CA GLN A 95 -1.29 -0.07 2.73
C GLN A 95 -2.49 0.46 1.97
N VAL A 96 -2.41 0.41 0.63
CA VAL A 96 -3.53 0.76 -0.25
C VAL A 96 -4.09 -0.51 -0.86
N ILE A 97 -5.41 -0.63 -0.80
CA ILE A 97 -6.20 -1.71 -1.38
C ILE A 97 -7.09 -1.11 -2.46
N ASN A 98 -7.20 -1.77 -3.60
CA ASN A 98 -8.09 -1.35 -4.67
C ASN A 98 -9.06 -2.49 -4.93
N ALA A 99 -10.35 -2.25 -4.76
CA ALA A 99 -11.38 -3.26 -4.95
C ALA A 99 -12.41 -2.78 -5.97
N ASN A 100 -12.98 -3.70 -6.73
CA ASN A 100 -14.14 -3.44 -7.58
C ASN A 100 -15.37 -4.10 -6.95
N LEU A 101 -16.17 -3.31 -6.24
CA LEU A 101 -17.27 -3.81 -5.42
C LEU A 101 -18.59 -3.76 -6.19
N ALA A 102 -19.35 -4.85 -6.16
CA ALA A 102 -20.75 -4.81 -6.58
C ALA A 102 -21.60 -4.10 -5.51
N PRO A 103 -22.85 -3.70 -5.81
CA PRO A 103 -23.77 -3.26 -4.75
C PRO A 103 -24.05 -4.42 -3.78
N GLY A 104 -23.87 -4.18 -2.49
CA GLY A 104 -24.11 -5.19 -1.46
C GLY A 104 -23.49 -4.80 -0.12
N ASP A 105 -23.71 -5.67 0.87
CA ASP A 105 -23.06 -5.62 2.18
C ASP A 105 -21.94 -6.67 2.20
N TYR A 106 -20.78 -6.28 2.75
CA TYR A 106 -19.53 -7.02 2.77
C TYR A 106 -19.01 -7.10 4.22
#